data_AF-A0A1H7EXA0-F1
#
_entry.id   AF-A0A1H7EXA0-F1
#
_cell.length_a   1.000
_cell.length_b   1.000
_cell.length_c   1.000
_cell.angle_alpha   90.00
_cell.angle_beta   90.00
_cell.angle_gamma   90.00
#
_symmetry.space_group_name_H-M   'P 1'
#
loop_
_entity.id
_entity.type
_entity.pdbx_description
1 polymer ?
#
loop_
_entity_poly.entity_id
_entity_poly.type
_entity_poly.pdbx_seq_one_letter_code
_entity_poly.pdbx_strand_id
1 'polypeptide(L)'
;MSTPTAPGPSPDALERLLAAGRDGALLRMSLALAWHRRDNPQTALLHLAKALAFDADFTAAHRLQGLISLELGDKAQAEAAFAKGLEVAQRRGEMQLVKELTVRLRRLRPAAPPAPPAPPAH
;
A
#
# COMPACT_ATOMS: atom_id res chain seq x y z
N MET A 1 11.98 31.01 4.52
CA MET A 1 10.89 30.82 3.54
C MET A 1 10.95 29.37 3.07
N SER A 2 10.16 28.48 3.70
CA SER A 2 10.14 27.06 3.34
C SER A 2 9.41 26.92 2.01
N THR A 3 10.11 26.43 0.99
CA THR A 3 9.50 26.08 -0.30
C THR A 3 8.44 25.00 -0.06
N PRO A 4 7.16 25.20 -0.47
CA PRO A 4 6.23 24.09 -0.46
C PRO A 4 6.66 23.14 -1.58
N THR A 5 7.19 21.98 -1.21
CA THR A 5 7.19 20.79 -2.07
C THR A 5 5.79 20.70 -2.67
N ALA A 6 5.68 20.86 -3.99
CA ALA A 6 4.40 20.95 -4.69
C ALA A 6 3.46 19.85 -4.15
N PRO A 7 2.29 20.21 -3.59
CA PRO A 7 1.39 19.20 -3.08
C PRO A 7 1.00 18.33 -4.26
N GLY A 8 1.15 17.01 -4.10
CA GLY A 8 0.48 16.09 -5.00
C GLY A 8 -1.02 16.43 -5.10
N PRO A 9 -1.72 15.93 -6.12
CA PRO A 9 -3.11 16.27 -6.33
C PRO A 9 -3.93 16.07 -5.05
N SER A 10 -4.74 17.07 -4.73
CA SER A 10 -5.60 17.06 -3.53
C SER A 10 -6.63 15.93 -3.63
N PRO A 11 -7.04 15.30 -2.51
CA PRO A 11 -8.02 14.22 -2.55
C PRO A 11 -9.31 14.68 -3.24
N ASP A 12 -9.79 15.91 -2.96
CA ASP A 12 -10.95 16.51 -3.63
C ASP A 12 -10.81 16.52 -5.17
N ALA A 13 -9.66 16.95 -5.69
CA ALA A 13 -9.41 16.98 -7.13
C ALA A 13 -9.43 15.57 -7.74
N LEU A 14 -8.93 14.57 -7.01
CA LEU A 14 -8.94 13.17 -7.44
C LEU A 14 -10.36 12.56 -7.35
N GLU A 15 -11.14 12.92 -6.33
CA GLU A 15 -12.55 12.53 -6.20
C GLU A 15 -13.40 13.10 -7.34
N ARG A 16 -13.11 14.32 -7.80
CA ARG A 16 -13.75 14.90 -8.99
C ARG A 16 -13.43 14.12 -10.26
N LEU A 17 -12.18 13.64 -10.42
CA LEU A 17 -11.82 12.76 -11.53
C LEU A 17 -12.54 11.41 -11.45
N LEU A 18 -12.70 10.88 -10.24
CA LEU A 18 -13.46 9.66 -9.98
C LEU A 18 -14.93 9.83 -10.36
N ALA A 19 -15.55 10.95 -9.93
CA ALA A 19 -16.92 11.31 -10.27
C ALA A 19 -17.10 11.57 -11.77
N ALA A 20 -16.06 12.05 -12.46
CA ALA A 20 -16.02 12.19 -13.91
C ALA A 20 -15.84 10.85 -14.66
N GLY A 21 -15.88 9.71 -13.95
CA GLY A 21 -15.84 8.36 -14.53
C GLY A 21 -14.44 7.80 -14.75
N ARG A 22 -13.38 8.49 -14.32
CA ARG A 22 -11.99 8.00 -14.44
C ARG A 22 -11.60 7.17 -13.23
N ASP A 23 -12.32 6.09 -12.93
CA ASP A 23 -11.93 5.18 -11.84
C ASP A 23 -10.89 4.15 -12.30
N GLY A 24 -9.97 3.80 -11.40
CA GLY A 24 -8.94 2.79 -11.68
C GLY A 24 -7.86 2.72 -10.61
N ALA A 25 -7.02 1.69 -10.68
CA ALA A 25 -6.00 1.40 -9.68
C ALA A 25 -5.08 2.61 -9.37
N LEU A 26 -4.62 3.31 -10.41
CA LEU A 26 -3.75 4.49 -10.27
C LEU A 26 -4.44 5.67 -9.57
N LEU A 27 -5.70 5.95 -9.90
CA LEU A 27 -6.45 7.04 -9.26
C LEU A 27 -6.72 6.71 -7.79
N ARG A 28 -7.15 5.47 -7.52
CA ARG A 28 -7.40 4.97 -6.16
C ARG A 28 -6.13 5.00 -5.30
N MET A 29 -4.97 4.60 -5.84
CA MET A 29 -3.69 4.74 -5.15
C MET A 29 -3.34 6.20 -4.87
N SER A 30 -3.56 7.09 -5.85
CA SER A 30 -3.30 8.52 -5.66
C SER A 30 -4.17 9.13 -4.55
N LEU A 31 -5.45 8.71 -4.47
CA LEU A 31 -6.34 9.08 -3.36
C LEU A 31 -5.79 8.59 -2.03
N ALA A 32 -5.33 7.34 -1.96
CA ALA A 32 -4.74 6.81 -0.75
C ALA A 32 -3.51 7.61 -0.28
N LEU A 33 -2.60 7.96 -1.20
CA LEU A 33 -1.45 8.82 -0.88
C LEU A 33 -1.89 10.22 -0.42
N ALA A 34 -2.94 10.78 -1.01
CA ALA A 34 -3.47 12.08 -0.63
C ALA A 34 -4.09 12.05 0.78
N TRP A 35 -4.83 11.00 1.12
CA TRP A 35 -5.39 10.80 2.46
C TRP A 35 -4.33 10.48 3.51
N HIS A 36 -3.33 9.66 3.17
CA HIS A 36 -2.20 9.37 4.05
C HIS A 36 -1.43 10.66 4.41
N ARG A 37 -1.20 11.54 3.43
CA ARG A 37 -0.58 12.86 3.67
C ARG A 37 -1.42 13.80 4.53
N ARG A 38 -2.72 13.55 4.65
CA ARG A 38 -3.62 14.28 5.55
C ARG A 38 -3.71 13.65 6.93
N ASP A 39 -2.80 12.75 7.29
CA ASP A 39 -2.84 12.02 8.56
C ASP A 39 -4.13 11.18 8.71
N ASN A 40 -4.68 10.72 7.57
CA ASN A 40 -5.87 9.86 7.52
C ASN A 40 -5.51 8.47 6.96
N PRO A 41 -4.71 7.67 7.71
CA PRO A 41 -4.24 6.35 7.27
C PRO A 41 -5.38 5.35 7.07
N GLN A 42 -6.45 5.41 7.87
CA GLN A 42 -7.61 4.52 7.73
C GLN A 42 -8.31 4.70 6.38
N THR A 43 -8.60 5.94 5.99
CA THR A 43 -9.20 6.27 4.68
C THR A 43 -8.27 5.87 3.54
N ALA A 44 -6.96 6.07 3.71
CA ALA A 44 -5.98 5.67 2.72
C ALA A 44 -5.99 4.15 2.46
N LEU A 45 -6.08 3.33 3.51
CA LEU A 45 -6.21 1.87 3.38
C LEU A 45 -7.47 1.46 2.62
N LEU A 46 -8.61 2.12 2.85
CA LEU A 46 -9.84 1.85 2.10
C LEU A 46 -9.66 2.11 0.59
N HIS A 47 -8.97 3.19 0.23
CA HIS A 47 -8.68 3.49 -1.18
C HIS A 47 -7.67 2.50 -1.79
N LEU A 48 -6.69 2.04 -1.01
CA LEU A 48 -5.75 0.99 -1.44
C LEU A 48 -6.42 -0.34 -1.70
N ALA A 49 -7.33 -0.78 -0.82
CA ALA A 49 -8.09 -2.00 -1.01
C ALA A 49 -8.89 -1.94 -2.33
N LYS A 50 -9.49 -0.79 -2.65
CA LYS A 50 -10.15 -0.59 -3.95
C LYS A 50 -9.15 -0.59 -5.12
N ALA A 51 -7.98 0.02 -4.97
CA ALA A 51 -6.94 -0.02 -6.00
C ALA A 51 -6.51 -1.46 -6.31
N LEU A 52 -6.36 -2.30 -5.28
CA LEU A 52 -6.01 -3.71 -5.39
C LEU A 52 -7.15 -4.57 -5.95
N ALA A 53 -8.40 -4.15 -5.78
CA ALA A 53 -9.54 -4.78 -6.45
C ALA A 53 -9.53 -4.53 -7.96
N PHE A 54 -8.98 -3.40 -8.42
CA PHE A 54 -8.77 -3.13 -9.86
C PHE A 54 -7.54 -3.84 -10.40
N ASP A 55 -6.43 -3.79 -9.66
CA ASP A 55 -5.16 -4.40 -10.06
C ASP A 55 -4.51 -5.06 -8.84
N ALA A 56 -4.74 -6.37 -8.70
CA ALA A 56 -4.19 -7.14 -7.58
C ALA A 56 -2.65 -7.25 -7.65
N ASP A 57 -2.08 -7.06 -8.84
CA ASP A 57 -0.65 -7.04 -9.13
C ASP A 57 -0.05 -5.63 -9.04
N PHE A 58 -0.72 -4.72 -8.33
CA PHE A 58 -0.22 -3.37 -8.13
C PHE A 58 0.76 -3.30 -6.97
N THR A 59 2.03 -3.61 -7.26
CA THR A 59 3.13 -3.64 -6.30
C THR A 59 3.18 -2.39 -5.40
N ALA A 60 2.96 -1.22 -5.99
CA ALA A 60 2.99 0.06 -5.28
C ALA A 60 1.88 0.18 -4.23
N ALA A 61 0.68 -0.35 -4.50
CA ALA A 61 -0.41 -0.34 -3.53
C ALA A 61 -0.14 -1.30 -2.37
N HIS A 62 0.34 -2.52 -2.63
CA HIS A 62 0.75 -3.45 -1.58
C HIS A 62 1.84 -2.87 -0.69
N ARG A 63 2.85 -2.25 -1.30
CA ARG A 63 3.89 -1.52 -0.57
C ARG A 63 3.29 -0.44 0.31
N LEU A 64 2.47 0.46 -0.25
CA LEU A 64 1.91 1.57 0.52
C LEU A 64 1.03 1.07 1.66
N GLN A 65 0.18 0.06 1.42
CA GLN A 65 -0.64 -0.57 2.44
C GLN A 65 0.21 -1.05 3.62
N GLY A 66 1.34 -1.70 3.34
CA GLY A 66 2.27 -2.13 4.37
C GLY A 66 2.87 -0.96 5.16
N LEU A 67 3.23 0.15 4.49
CA LEU A 67 3.75 1.35 5.16
C LEU A 67 2.74 1.95 6.12
N ILE A 68 1.51 2.14 5.66
CA ILE A 68 0.43 2.73 6.45
C ILE A 68 0.07 1.85 7.65
N SER A 69 0.05 0.52 7.43
CA SER A 69 -0.21 -0.44 8.50
C SER A 69 0.86 -0.36 9.61
N LEU A 70 2.13 -0.15 9.25
CA LEU A 70 3.18 0.05 10.25
C LEU A 70 3.02 1.33 11.06
N GLU A 71 2.58 2.41 10.41
CA GLU A 71 2.30 3.68 11.09
C GLU A 71 1.14 3.55 12.08
N LEU A 72 0.13 2.75 11.72
CA LEU A 72 -0.96 2.37 12.62
C LEU A 72 -0.55 1.38 13.72
N GLY A 73 0.67 0.85 13.69
CA GLY A 73 1.15 -0.17 14.63
C GLY A 73 0.72 -1.60 14.29
N ASP A 74 0.01 -1.81 13.19
CA ASP A 74 -0.51 -3.11 12.75
C ASP A 74 0.55 -3.88 11.94
N LYS A 75 1.50 -4.49 12.68
CA LYS A 75 2.62 -5.22 12.07
C LYS A 75 2.16 -6.45 11.29
N ALA A 76 1.08 -7.11 11.71
CA ALA A 76 0.55 -8.29 11.05
C ALA A 76 0.01 -7.94 9.67
N GLN A 77 -0.83 -6.89 9.58
CA GLN A 77 -1.32 -6.40 8.30
C GLN A 77 -0.18 -5.87 7.42
N ALA A 78 0.83 -5.22 8.02
CA ALA A 78 1.99 -4.74 7.30
C ALA A 78 2.81 -5.87 6.67
N GLU A 79 3.07 -6.94 7.42
CA GLU A 79 3.81 -8.12 6.93
C GLU A 79 3.08 -8.77 5.77
N ALA A 80 1.77 -9.01 5.89
CA ALA A 80 0.96 -9.61 4.84
C ALA A 80 0.98 -8.76 3.55
N ALA A 81 0.85 -7.43 3.67
CA ALA A 81 0.88 -6.52 2.54
C ALA A 81 2.25 -6.50 1.85
N PHE A 82 3.35 -6.41 2.62
CA PHE A 82 4.68 -6.44 2.03
C PHE A 82 5.04 -7.80 1.41
N ALA A 83 4.60 -8.91 2.00
CA ALA A 83 4.79 -10.24 1.44
C ALA A 83 4.11 -10.38 0.08
N LYS A 84 2.84 -9.94 -0.02
CA LYS A 84 2.12 -9.96 -1.29
C LYS A 84 2.75 -9.05 -2.34
N GLY A 85 3.14 -7.84 -1.93
CA GLY A 85 3.86 -6.91 -2.81
C GLY A 85 5.19 -7.48 -3.29
N LEU A 86 5.91 -8.23 -2.46
CA LEU A 86 7.17 -8.86 -2.83
C LEU A 86 6.96 -9.93 -3.91
N GLU A 87 5.97 -10.81 -3.74
CA GLU A 87 5.64 -11.82 -4.75
C GLU A 87 5.31 -11.18 -6.10
N VAL A 88 4.48 -10.14 -6.09
CA VAL A 88 4.09 -9.39 -7.29
C VAL A 88 5.31 -8.70 -7.92
N ALA A 89 6.13 -8.01 -7.11
CA ALA A 89 7.35 -7.36 -7.58
C ALA A 89 8.31 -8.36 -8.24
N GLN A 90 8.45 -9.56 -7.67
CA GLN A 90 9.27 -10.63 -8.24
C GLN A 90 8.72 -11.10 -9.59
N ARG A 91 7.40 -11.33 -9.69
CA ARG A 91 6.76 -11.71 -10.95
C ARG A 91 6.92 -10.64 -12.04
N ARG A 92 6.80 -9.37 -11.66
CA ARG A 92 6.94 -8.23 -12.57
C ARG A 92 8.39 -7.85 -12.90
N GLY A 93 9.37 -8.46 -12.21
CA GLY A 93 10.78 -8.12 -12.38
C GLY A 93 11.18 -6.77 -11.78
N GLU A 94 10.39 -6.20 -10.86
CA GLU A 94 10.66 -4.93 -10.20
C GLU A 94 11.72 -5.07 -9.11
N MET A 95 12.97 -5.35 -9.51
CA MET A 95 14.08 -5.68 -8.61
C MET A 95 14.31 -4.67 -7.49
N GLN A 96 14.01 -3.38 -7.72
CA GLN A 96 14.12 -2.34 -6.70
C GLN A 96 13.08 -2.52 -5.59
N LEU A 97 11.83 -2.80 -5.95
CA LEU A 97 10.76 -3.07 -4.98
C LEU A 97 10.99 -4.39 -4.27
N VAL A 98 11.45 -5.43 -4.97
CA VAL A 98 11.82 -6.71 -4.37
C VAL A 98 12.81 -6.51 -3.21
N LYS A 99 13.90 -5.77 -3.47
CA LYS A 99 14.94 -5.51 -2.44
C LYS A 99 14.37 -4.72 -1.27
N GLU A 100 13.62 -3.65 -1.54
CA GLU A 100 13.04 -2.81 -0.50
C GLU A 100 12.06 -3.58 0.39
N LEU A 101 11.12 -4.30 -0.21
CA LEU A 101 10.12 -5.10 0.49
C LEU A 101 10.75 -6.24 1.29
N THR A 102 11.79 -6.89 0.74
CA THR A 102 12.56 -7.91 1.45
C THR A 102 13.21 -7.35 2.72
N VAL A 103 13.84 -6.18 2.64
CA VAL A 103 14.46 -5.53 3.80
C VAL A 103 13.41 -5.13 4.83
N ARG A 104 12.27 -4.60 4.40
CA ARG A 104 11.14 -4.26 5.28
C ARG A 104 10.65 -5.49 6.03
N LEU A 105 10.32 -6.57 5.32
CA LEU A 105 9.88 -7.84 5.93
C LEU A 105 10.91 -8.40 6.91
N ARG A 106 12.20 -8.36 6.57
CA ARG A 106 13.29 -8.78 7.48
C ARG A 106 13.34 -7.96 8.77
N ARG A 107 12.98 -6.68 8.73
CA ARG A 107 12.91 -5.82 9.93
C ARG A 107 11.64 -6.05 10.75
N LEU A 108 10.57 -6.49 10.11
CA LEU A 108 9.28 -6.75 10.77
C LEU A 108 9.22 -8.09 11.47
N ARG A 109 9.93 -9.09 10.95
CA ARG A 109 10.14 -10.35 11.64
C ARG A 109 11.12 -10.12 12.80
N PRO A 110 10.68 -10.06 14.08
CA PRO A 110 11.61 -10.35 15.15
C PRO A 110 12.16 -11.77 14.93
N ALA A 111 13.35 -12.07 15.44
CA ALA A 111 13.88 -13.44 15.41
C ALA A 111 12.92 -14.38 16.18
N ALA A 112 11.95 -14.96 15.48
CA ALA A 112 10.95 -15.85 16.04
C ALA A 112 10.44 -16.81 14.94
N PRO A 113 10.21 -18.08 15.29
CA PRO A 113 10.06 -19.20 14.36
C PRO A 113 8.82 -19.06 13.45
N PRO A 114 8.79 -19.76 12.30
CA PRO A 114 7.69 -19.68 11.34
C PRO A 114 6.36 -20.01 12.03
N ALA A 115 5.42 -19.06 12.02
CA ALA A 115 4.04 -19.33 12.41
C ALA A 115 3.42 -20.35 11.44
N PRO A 116 2.69 -21.37 11.94
CA PRO A 116 2.04 -22.35 11.09
C PRO A 116 0.97 -21.69 10.21
N PRO A 117 0.72 -22.22 9.00
CA PRO A 117 -0.27 -21.66 8.08
C PRO A 117 -1.66 -21.68 8.71
N ALA A 118 -2.40 -20.58 8.53
CA ALA A 118 -3.79 -20.45 8.97
C ALA A 118 -4.65 -21.58 8.35
N PRO A 119 -5.61 -22.16 9.11
CA PRO A 119 -6.47 -23.21 8.59
C PRO A 119 -7.38 -22.67 7.47
N PRO A 120 -7.79 -23.53 6.51
CA PRO A 120 -8.72 -23.11 5.46
C PRO A 120 -10.06 -22.70 6.06
N ALA A 121 -10.58 -21.56 5.61
CA ALA A 121 -11.94 -21.14 5.92
C ALA A 121 -12.91 -22.20 5.36
N HIS A 122 -13.79 -22.71 6.23
CA HIS A 122 -14.88 -23.64 5.91
C HIS A 122 -15.97 -22.95 5.09
#